data_AF-A0A1V5Y6A3-F1
#
_entry.id   AF-A0A1V5Y6A3-F1
#
_cell.length_a   1.000
_cell.length_b   1.000
_cell.length_c   1.000
_cell.angle_alpha   90.00
_cell.angle_beta   90.00
_cell.angle_gamma   90.00
#
_symmetry.space_group_name_H-M   'P 1'
#
loop_
_entity.id
_entity.type
_entity.pdbx_description
1 polymer ?
#
loop_
_entity_poly.entity_id
_entity_poly.type
_entity_poly.pdbx_seq_one_letter_code
_entity_poly.pdbx_strand_id
1 'polypeptide(L)'
;MKFRLMESGNIKGICMGALEDEVKEMIKVGIIRCQQTEDMCPGTMDFKVASEGKMAFAETGPVDIEGFVSCGGCPGKRAVSRAALMVERGAEAIVIASCISRGNPIGFPCPHYIEMKKSIAKKVGPGIKIIDWTH
;
A
#
# COMPACT_ATOMS: atom_id res chain seq x y z
N MET A 1 -30.94 35.51 -39.37
CA MET A 1 -29.49 35.27 -39.26
C MET A 1 -29.20 33.83 -39.64
N LYS A 2 -28.61 33.63 -40.82
CA LYS A 2 -28.31 32.34 -41.42
C LYS A 2 -26.94 31.91 -40.88
N PHE A 3 -26.90 31.03 -39.88
CA PHE A 3 -25.62 30.50 -39.42
C PHE A 3 -25.10 29.52 -40.48
N ARG A 4 -23.97 29.91 -41.06
CA ARG A 4 -23.28 29.30 -42.18
C ARG A 4 -22.63 28.00 -41.70
N LEU A 5 -23.01 26.87 -42.30
CA LEU A 5 -22.17 25.68 -42.34
C LEU A 5 -20.84 26.12 -42.98
N MET A 6 -19.77 26.12 -42.18
CA MET A 6 -18.41 26.22 -42.69
C MET A 6 -17.79 24.83 -42.66
N GLU A 7 -17.27 24.49 -43.82
CA GLU A 7 -16.79 23.18 -44.23
C GLU A 7 -15.59 22.72 -43.43
N SER A 8 -15.53 21.40 -43.25
CA SER A 8 -14.32 20.56 -43.15
C SER A 8 -12.99 21.30 -43.32
N GLY A 9 -12.52 21.88 -42.22
CA GLY A 9 -11.14 22.32 -42.04
C GLY A 9 -10.32 21.15 -41.54
N ASN A 10 -9.34 20.76 -42.34
CA ASN A 10 -8.32 19.75 -42.09
C ASN A 10 -7.58 19.99 -40.74
N ILE A 11 -8.09 19.45 -39.63
CA ILE A 11 -7.35 19.34 -38.36
C ILE A 11 -6.55 18.03 -38.38
N LYS A 12 -5.63 17.90 -39.35
CA LYS A 12 -4.53 16.97 -39.23
C LYS A 12 -3.59 17.52 -38.15
N GLY A 13 -3.50 16.83 -37.01
CA GLY A 13 -2.32 16.88 -36.16
C GLY A 13 -2.34 17.85 -34.98
N ILE A 14 -3.37 17.83 -34.13
CA ILE A 14 -3.14 18.16 -32.72
C ILE A 14 -3.03 16.82 -31.99
N CYS A 15 -1.83 16.60 -31.47
CA CYS A 15 -1.34 15.39 -30.87
C CYS A 15 -2.29 14.92 -29.77
N MET A 16 -3.10 13.91 -30.08
CA MET A 16 -3.83 13.08 -29.13
C MET A 16 -2.85 12.09 -28.46
N GLY A 17 -1.69 12.59 -28.06
CA GLY A 17 -0.55 11.82 -27.56
C GLY A 17 0.05 12.40 -26.26
N ALA A 18 -0.74 13.18 -25.52
CA ALA A 18 -0.32 13.80 -24.25
C ALA A 18 -1.28 13.47 -23.08
N LEU A 19 -2.14 12.47 -23.23
CA LEU A 19 -3.03 11.97 -22.16
C LEU A 19 -3.00 10.44 -22.07
N GLU A 20 -1.94 9.84 -22.56
CA GLU A 20 -1.52 8.50 -22.14
C GLU A 20 -0.22 8.71 -21.36
N ASP A 21 -0.32 9.42 -20.24
CA ASP A 21 0.68 9.26 -19.18
C ASP A 21 0.77 7.76 -18.95
N GLU A 22 1.95 7.18 -19.15
CA GLU A 22 2.20 5.76 -18.94
C GLU A 22 1.59 5.35 -17.60
N VAL A 23 0.46 4.62 -17.64
CA VAL A 23 -0.15 4.05 -16.45
C VAL A 23 0.79 2.93 -16.01
N LYS A 24 1.88 3.31 -15.34
CA LYS A 24 2.74 2.38 -14.64
C LYS A 24 1.87 1.79 -13.55
N GLU A 25 1.47 0.54 -13.72
CA GLU A 25 0.78 -0.19 -12.66
C GLU A 25 1.67 -0.14 -11.40
N MET A 26 1.17 0.56 -10.38
CA MET A 26 1.82 0.64 -9.09
C MET A 26 1.53 -0.65 -8.35
N ILE A 27 2.56 -1.21 -7.72
CA ILE A 27 2.39 -2.41 -6.91
C ILE A 27 1.37 -2.15 -5.80
N LYS A 28 0.43 -3.07 -5.61
CA LYS A 28 -0.59 -2.98 -4.57
C LYS A 28 -0.08 -3.61 -3.28
N VAL A 29 -0.19 -2.87 -2.17
CA VAL A 29 0.27 -3.34 -0.86
C VAL A 29 -0.84 -3.31 0.18
N GLY A 30 -0.88 -4.33 1.02
CA GLY A 30 -1.69 -4.36 2.24
C GLY A 30 -0.83 -4.04 3.46
N ILE A 31 -1.15 -2.98 4.19
CA ILE A 31 -0.39 -2.55 5.38
C ILE A 31 -1.10 -2.97 6.66
N ILE A 32 -0.37 -3.69 7.52
CA ILE A 32 -0.81 -4.10 8.85
C ILE A 32 -0.06 -3.28 9.91
N ARG A 33 -0.81 -2.59 10.77
CA ARG A 33 -0.28 -1.75 11.87
C ARG A 33 -0.64 -2.28 13.26
N CYS A 34 -0.06 -1.73 14.33
CA CYS A 34 -0.42 -2.10 15.69
C CYS A 34 -1.78 -1.50 16.06
N GLN A 35 -2.66 -2.28 16.70
CA GLN A 35 -3.92 -1.77 17.25
C GLN A 35 -3.69 -0.80 18.42
N GLN A 36 -2.66 -1.03 19.23
CA GLN A 36 -2.37 -0.17 20.39
C GLN A 36 -1.86 1.23 20.01
N THR A 37 -1.61 1.48 18.72
CA THR A 37 -1.22 2.81 18.24
C THR A 37 -2.31 3.48 17.42
N GLU A 38 -3.46 2.82 17.18
CA GLU A 38 -4.53 3.34 16.30
C GLU A 38 -5.21 4.60 16.85
N ASP A 39 -5.28 4.73 18.19
CA ASP A 39 -5.87 5.87 18.89
C ASP A 39 -4.98 7.12 18.86
N MET A 40 -3.65 6.95 18.85
CA MET A 40 -2.69 8.05 18.86
C MET A 40 -2.09 8.39 17.49
N CYS A 41 -1.98 7.42 16.59
CA CYS A 41 -1.28 7.57 15.32
C CYS A 41 -2.26 7.26 14.17
N PRO A 42 -2.54 8.19 13.25
CA PRO A 42 -3.37 7.90 12.08
C PRO A 42 -2.63 7.12 10.98
N GLY A 43 -1.30 6.99 11.06
CA GLY A 43 -0.48 6.33 10.04
C GLY A 43 -0.01 7.25 8.91
N THR A 44 -0.13 8.58 9.05
CA THR A 44 0.19 9.57 8.01
C THR A 44 1.57 9.35 7.36
N MET A 45 2.59 9.02 8.15
CA MET A 45 3.92 8.73 7.60
C MET A 45 3.96 7.46 6.77
N ASP A 46 3.20 6.41 7.13
CA ASP A 46 3.10 5.18 6.35
C ASP A 46 2.52 5.49 4.96
N PHE A 47 1.43 6.27 4.90
CA PHE A 47 0.82 6.71 3.64
C PHE A 47 1.78 7.57 2.81
N LYS A 48 2.48 8.52 3.44
CA LYS A 48 3.39 9.43 2.75
C LYS A 48 4.57 8.69 2.12
N VAL A 49 5.23 7.79 2.85
CA VAL A 49 6.38 7.06 2.30
C VAL A 49 5.96 6.03 1.25
N ALA A 50 4.76 5.46 1.37
CA ALA A 50 4.17 4.60 0.35
C ALA A 50 3.90 5.36 -0.95
N SER A 51 3.26 6.53 -0.90
CA SER A 51 2.99 7.34 -2.09
C SER A 51 4.25 7.93 -2.73
N GLU A 52 5.28 8.21 -1.92
CA GLU A 52 6.55 8.77 -2.42
C GLU A 52 7.55 7.67 -2.86
N GLY A 53 7.29 6.39 -2.57
CA GLY A 53 8.22 5.30 -2.85
C GLY A 53 9.53 5.41 -2.07
N LYS A 54 9.47 5.85 -0.81
CA LYS A 54 10.63 6.08 0.05
C LYS A 54 10.72 5.07 1.17
N MET A 55 11.83 5.07 1.89
CA MET A 55 12.05 4.22 3.06
C MET A 55 11.92 2.73 2.67
N ALA A 56 10.99 1.99 3.30
CA ALA A 56 10.77 0.57 2.98
C ALA A 56 10.35 0.33 1.52
N PHE A 57 9.87 1.37 0.83
CA PHE A 57 9.40 1.32 -0.56
C PHE A 57 10.44 1.81 -1.58
N ALA A 58 11.69 2.05 -1.19
CA ALA A 58 12.73 2.55 -2.11
C ALA A 58 12.98 1.63 -3.32
N GLU A 59 12.89 0.30 -3.11
CA GLU A 59 13.06 -0.68 -4.19
C GLU A 59 11.79 -0.87 -5.03
N THR A 60 10.61 -0.67 -4.44
CA THR A 60 9.34 -0.81 -5.14
C THR A 60 8.98 0.46 -5.93
N GLY A 61 9.48 1.61 -5.47
CA GLY A 61 8.92 2.91 -5.84
C GLY A 61 7.56 3.15 -5.19
N PRO A 62 6.83 4.18 -5.65
CA PRO A 62 5.46 4.45 -5.20
C PRO A 62 4.55 3.24 -5.30
N VAL A 63 3.71 3.04 -4.29
CA VAL A 63 2.81 1.88 -4.18
C VAL A 63 1.37 2.34 -3.99
N ASP A 64 0.42 1.53 -4.43
CA ASP A 64 -1.00 1.70 -4.13
C ASP A 64 -1.37 0.90 -2.87
N ILE A 65 -2.18 1.48 -1.98
CA ILE A 65 -2.54 0.84 -0.72
C ILE A 65 -3.93 0.21 -0.86
N GLU A 66 -3.94 -1.11 -1.11
CA GLU A 66 -5.17 -1.91 -1.20
C GLU A 66 -5.87 -2.05 0.16
N GLY A 67 -5.12 -1.98 1.25
CA GLY A 67 -5.70 -2.03 2.59
C GLY A 67 -4.76 -1.52 3.67
N PHE A 68 -5.34 -0.87 4.67
CA PHE A 68 -4.63 -0.38 5.85
C PHE A 68 -5.44 -0.73 7.10
N VAL A 69 -4.93 -1.64 7.93
CA VAL A 69 -5.70 -2.23 9.04
C VAL A 69 -4.78 -2.61 10.21
N SER A 70 -5.27 -2.59 11.46
CA SER A 70 -4.47 -3.15 12.56
C SER A 70 -4.20 -4.65 12.44
N CYS A 71 -3.30 -5.14 13.29
CA CYS A 71 -3.13 -6.54 13.63
C CYS A 71 -4.31 -7.11 14.44
N GLY A 72 -5.19 -6.24 14.96
CA GLY A 72 -6.37 -6.61 15.74
C GLY A 72 -6.07 -6.99 17.18
N GLY A 73 -5.05 -6.39 17.79
CA GLY A 73 -4.75 -6.52 19.21
C GLY A 73 -3.90 -7.74 19.54
N CYS A 74 -3.25 -7.73 20.72
CA CYS A 74 -2.34 -8.78 21.14
C CYS A 74 -3.07 -10.13 21.28
N PRO A 75 -2.53 -11.25 20.74
CA PRO A 75 -1.17 -11.42 20.23
C PRO A 75 -1.04 -11.29 18.69
N GLY A 76 -1.95 -10.58 18.01
CA GLY A 76 -1.88 -10.30 16.56
C GLY A 76 -2.54 -11.36 15.68
N LYS A 77 -3.35 -12.26 16.23
CA LYS A 77 -3.95 -13.40 15.48
C LYS A 77 -4.77 -12.96 14.26
N ARG A 78 -5.46 -11.83 14.36
CA ARG A 78 -6.31 -11.31 13.27
C ARG A 78 -5.49 -10.78 12.08
N ALA A 79 -4.21 -10.49 12.26
CA ALA A 79 -3.33 -10.06 11.18
C ALA A 79 -3.22 -11.12 10.06
N VAL A 80 -3.29 -12.41 10.41
CA VAL A 80 -3.18 -13.52 9.46
C VAL A 80 -4.35 -13.55 8.49
N SER A 81 -5.58 -13.49 8.99
CA SER A 81 -6.78 -13.46 8.13
C SER A 81 -6.91 -12.14 7.38
N ARG A 82 -6.50 -11.02 7.99
CA ARG A 82 -6.49 -9.69 7.34
C ARG A 82 -5.50 -9.64 6.17
N ALA A 83 -4.30 -10.19 6.35
CA ALA A 83 -3.33 -10.32 5.27
C ALA A 83 -3.87 -11.15 4.11
N ALA A 84 -4.46 -12.32 4.42
CA ALA A 84 -5.06 -13.18 3.40
C ALA A 84 -6.16 -12.47 2.61
N LEU A 85 -7.03 -11.72 3.29
CA LEU A 85 -8.11 -10.98 2.65
C LEU A 85 -7.60 -9.83 1.76
N MET A 86 -6.51 -9.15 2.16
CA MET A 86 -5.89 -8.13 1.31
C MET A 86 -5.28 -8.75 0.06
N VAL A 87 -4.62 -9.91 0.17
CA VAL A 87 -4.09 -10.65 -0.98
C VAL A 87 -5.22 -11.11 -1.91
N GLU A 88 -6.31 -11.63 -1.36
CA GLU A 88 -7.51 -12.02 -2.13
C GLU A 88 -8.10 -10.84 -2.92
N ARG A 89 -7.95 -9.62 -2.41
CA ARG A 89 -8.41 -8.38 -3.05
C ARG A 89 -7.40 -7.76 -4.03
N GLY A 90 -6.22 -8.36 -4.17
CA GLY A 90 -5.22 -7.94 -5.15
C GLY A 90 -3.98 -7.28 -4.55
N ALA A 91 -3.75 -7.34 -3.23
CA ALA A 91 -2.46 -6.95 -2.68
C ALA A 91 -1.36 -7.94 -3.11
N GLU A 92 -0.33 -7.42 -3.76
CA GLU A 92 0.83 -8.16 -4.25
C GLU A 92 1.92 -8.31 -3.17
N ALA A 93 1.89 -7.44 -2.15
CA ALA A 93 2.74 -7.53 -0.98
C ALA A 93 2.00 -7.18 0.31
N ILE A 94 2.48 -7.72 1.43
CA ILE A 94 2.01 -7.37 2.76
C ILE A 94 3.12 -6.65 3.52
N VAL A 95 2.78 -5.48 4.06
CA VAL A 95 3.68 -4.62 4.83
C VAL A 95 3.31 -4.72 6.31
N ILE A 96 4.27 -5.04 7.16
CA ILE A 96 4.14 -4.95 8.61
C ILE A 96 4.75 -3.61 9.03
N ALA A 97 3.91 -2.67 9.47
CA ALA A 97 4.32 -1.30 9.74
C ALA A 97 5.33 -1.20 10.89
N SER A 98 6.12 -0.12 10.90
CA SER A 98 7.17 0.13 11.90
C SER A 98 6.67 0.13 13.35
N CYS A 99 5.40 0.46 13.60
CA CYS A 99 4.82 0.35 14.94
C CYS A 99 4.80 -1.07 15.51
N ILE A 100 4.81 -2.10 14.65
CA ILE A 100 4.92 -3.49 15.07
C ILE A 100 6.38 -3.91 15.15
N SER A 101 7.15 -3.71 14.07
CA SER A 101 8.49 -4.28 13.94
C SER A 101 9.57 -3.48 14.67
N ARG A 102 9.40 -2.15 14.78
CA ARG A 102 10.36 -1.21 15.39
C ARG A 102 9.83 -0.49 16.63
N GLY A 103 8.52 -0.53 16.87
CA GLY A 103 7.88 0.08 18.05
C GLY A 103 7.54 1.56 17.93
N ASN A 104 7.68 2.18 16.76
CA ASN A 104 7.38 3.61 16.56
C ASN A 104 5.87 3.88 16.67
N PRO A 105 5.39 4.94 17.35
CA PRO A 105 6.13 5.97 18.07
C PRO A 105 6.37 5.66 19.57
N ILE A 106 5.84 4.55 20.09
CA ILE A 106 5.88 4.23 21.53
C ILE A 106 7.29 3.87 22.02
N GLY A 107 8.18 3.45 21.13
CA GLY A 107 9.53 2.96 21.46
C GLY A 107 9.54 1.52 21.96
N PHE A 108 8.44 0.78 21.80
CA PHE A 108 8.30 -0.60 22.24
C PHE A 108 7.87 -1.52 21.08
N PRO A 109 8.78 -2.32 20.50
CA PRO A 109 8.45 -3.27 19.45
C PRO A 109 7.48 -4.35 19.93
N CYS A 110 6.65 -4.85 19.02
CA CYS A 110 5.70 -5.91 19.35
C CYS A 110 6.43 -7.21 19.72
N PRO A 111 6.17 -7.81 20.90
CA PRO A 111 6.82 -9.06 21.30
C PRO A 111 6.37 -10.26 20.47
N HIS A 112 5.24 -10.13 19.76
CA HIS A 112 4.69 -11.18 18.90
C HIS A 112 5.06 -11.02 17.43
N TYR A 113 5.89 -10.03 17.07
CA TYR A 113 6.22 -9.70 15.68
C TYR A 113 6.76 -10.92 14.90
N ILE A 114 7.72 -11.66 15.46
CA ILE A 114 8.34 -12.81 14.78
C ILE A 114 7.31 -13.87 14.40
N GLU A 115 6.50 -14.31 15.37
CA GLU A 115 5.50 -15.36 15.15
C GLU A 115 4.34 -14.88 14.27
N MET A 116 3.95 -13.62 14.40
CA MET A 116 2.95 -13.00 13.53
C MET A 116 3.44 -12.94 12.08
N LYS A 117 4.67 -12.49 11.82
CA LYS A 117 5.29 -12.46 10.48
C LYS A 117 5.34 -13.84 9.85
N LYS A 118 5.82 -14.85 10.61
CA LYS A 118 5.85 -16.25 10.16
C LYS A 118 4.46 -16.77 9.80
N SER A 119 3.46 -16.49 10.65
CA SER A 119 2.09 -16.95 10.45
C SER A 119 1.44 -16.29 9.24
N ILE A 120 1.69 -15.00 9.02
CA ILE A 120 1.25 -14.28 7.82
C ILE A 120 1.89 -14.91 6.59
N ALA A 121 3.23 -15.02 6.54
CA ALA A 121 3.96 -15.57 5.39
C ALA A 121 3.47 -16.98 5.03
N LYS A 122 3.27 -17.84 6.04
CA LYS A 122 2.71 -19.19 5.85
C LYS A 122 1.31 -19.16 5.24
N LYS A 123 0.46 -18.20 5.64
CA LYS A 123 -0.93 -18.12 5.18
C LYS A 123 -1.05 -17.56 3.77
N VAL A 124 -0.28 -16.53 3.42
CA VAL A 124 -0.35 -15.87 2.11
C VAL A 124 0.45 -16.59 1.03
N GLY A 125 1.40 -17.45 1.43
CA GLY A 125 2.20 -18.25 0.51
C GLY A 125 3.48 -17.56 0.04
N PRO A 126 4.40 -18.32 -0.59
CA PRO A 126 5.75 -17.84 -0.93
C PRO A 126 5.80 -16.80 -2.05
N GLY A 127 4.71 -16.63 -2.81
CA GLY A 127 4.63 -15.63 -3.89
C GLY A 127 4.36 -14.20 -3.40
N ILE A 128 3.99 -14.01 -2.13
CA ILE A 128 3.66 -12.70 -1.58
C ILE A 128 4.85 -12.15 -0.80
N LYS A 129 5.35 -10.99 -1.22
CA LYS A 129 6.46 -10.32 -0.54
C LYS A 129 5.99 -9.80 0.83
N ILE A 130 6.79 -10.05 1.87
CA ILE A 130 6.58 -9.46 3.20
C ILE A 130 7.60 -8.35 3.41
N ILE A 131 7.13 -7.11 3.44
CA ILE A 131 7.92 -5.94 3.81
C ILE A 131 7.72 -5.72 5.30
N ASP A 132 8.79 -5.58 6.08
CA ASP A 132 8.71 -5.68 7.53
C ASP A 132 8.98 -4.39 8.30
N TRP A 133 8.82 -3.26 7.62
CA TRP A 133 8.80 -1.92 8.21
C TRP A 133 8.22 -0.92 7.20
N THR A 134 8.01 0.33 7.63
CA THR A 134 7.55 1.43 6.77
C THR A 134 8.50 2.62 6.81
N HIS A 135 8.70 3.20 8.00
CA HIS A 135 9.58 4.33 8.27
C HIS A 135 10.45 4.14 9.52
#